data_AF-A0A553DVR7-F1
#
_entry.id   AF-A0A553DVR7-F1
#
_cell.length_a   1.000
_cell.length_b   1.000
_cell.length_c   1.000
_cell.angle_alpha   90.00
_cell.angle_beta   90.00
_cell.angle_gamma   90.00
#
_symmetry.space_group_name_H-M   'P 1'
#
loop_
_entity.id
_entity.type
_entity.pdbx_description
1 polymer ?
#
loop_
_entity_poly.entity_id
_entity_poly.type
_entity_poly.pdbx_seq_one_letter_code
_entity_poly.pdbx_strand_id
1 'polypeptide(L)'
;MPHILATLKNVPFETIKGVLENDKAFHASEEMYLEHIWQNVDDENEVLFLFRINSIANTKKLIQKLHSSALSQNPNANLPTMIYLQ
;
A
#
# COMPACT_ATOMS: atom_id res chain seq x y z
N MET A 1 -15.23 -9.71 2.15
CA MET A 1 -14.42 -8.77 2.96
C MET A 1 -13.82 -7.76 2.01
N PRO A 2 -13.75 -6.48 2.39
CA PRO A 2 -13.22 -5.45 1.51
C PRO A 2 -11.72 -5.62 1.29
N HIS A 3 -11.23 -5.11 0.16
CA HIS A 3 -9.82 -5.11 -0.19
C HIS A 3 -9.36 -3.73 -0.60
N ILE A 4 -8.05 -3.54 -0.60
CA ILE A 4 -7.40 -2.38 -1.21
C ILE A 4 -6.40 -2.90 -2.22
N LEU A 5 -6.57 -2.46 -3.46
CA LEU A 5 -5.53 -2.55 -4.47
C LEU A 5 -4.72 -1.27 -4.40
N ALA A 6 -3.43 -1.42 -4.11
CA ALA A 6 -2.49 -0.32 -4.04
C ALA A 6 -1.47 -0.47 -5.18
N THR A 7 -1.17 0.63 -5.86
CA THR A 7 -0.19 0.66 -6.94
C THR A 7 0.89 1.70 -6.67
N LEU A 8 2.14 1.37 -6.97
CA LEU A 8 3.26 2.28 -6.83
C LEU A 8 4.12 2.23 -8.08
N LYS A 9 4.49 3.39 -8.62
CA LYS A 9 5.34 3.50 -9.80
C LYS A 9 6.76 3.88 -9.46
N ASN A 10 7.70 3.52 -10.34
CA ASN A 10 9.12 3.89 -10.30
C ASN A 10 9.84 3.41 -9.04
N VAL A 11 9.46 2.26 -8.47
CA VAL A 11 10.18 1.63 -7.36
C VAL A 11 10.42 0.15 -7.68
N PRO A 12 11.64 -0.39 -7.45
CA PRO A 12 11.92 -1.80 -7.71
C PRO A 12 11.02 -2.74 -6.91
N PHE A 13 10.51 -3.79 -7.55
CA PHE A 13 9.67 -4.82 -6.92
C PHE A 13 10.28 -5.39 -5.64
N GLU A 14 11.55 -5.81 -5.69
CA GLU A 14 12.22 -6.41 -4.53
C GLU A 14 12.34 -5.44 -3.36
N THR A 15 12.50 -4.13 -3.64
CA THR A 15 12.52 -3.09 -2.60
C THR A 15 11.16 -2.99 -1.92
N ILE A 16 10.06 -2.91 -2.70
CA ILE A 16 8.71 -2.84 -2.13
C ILE A 16 8.34 -4.10 -1.39
N LYS A 17 8.68 -5.27 -1.93
CA LYS A 17 8.46 -6.54 -1.26
C LYS A 17 9.15 -6.58 0.11
N GLY A 18 10.42 -6.20 0.18
CA GLY A 18 11.16 -6.14 1.44
C GLY A 18 10.55 -5.18 2.46
N VAL A 19 10.11 -3.99 2.02
CA VAL A 19 9.43 -3.01 2.89
C VAL A 19 8.12 -3.59 3.42
N LEU A 20 7.27 -4.14 2.55
CA LEU A 20 5.96 -4.68 2.93
C LEU A 20 6.07 -5.89 3.87
N GLU A 21 7.11 -6.73 3.69
CA GLU A 21 7.40 -7.84 4.60
C GLU A 21 7.85 -7.36 5.98
N ASN A 22 8.73 -6.35 6.03
CA ASN A 22 9.17 -5.75 7.30
C ASN A 22 8.02 -5.07 8.06
N ASP A 23 7.12 -4.40 7.33
CA ASP A 23 5.99 -3.68 7.90
C ASP A 23 4.77 -4.56 8.16
N LYS A 24 4.87 -5.88 7.91
CA LYS A 24 3.75 -6.82 8.06
C LYS A 24 3.10 -6.78 9.44
N ALA A 25 3.89 -6.66 10.51
CA ALA A 25 3.39 -6.57 11.87
C ALA A 25 2.62 -5.27 12.12
N PHE A 26 3.12 -4.15 11.57
CA PHE A 26 2.43 -2.86 11.63
C PHE A 26 1.09 -2.92 10.88
N HIS A 27 1.09 -3.40 9.64
CA HIS A 27 -0.13 -3.55 8.86
C HIS A 27 -1.18 -4.41 9.58
N ALA A 28 -0.76 -5.53 10.16
CA ALA A 28 -1.66 -6.41 10.92
C ALA A 28 -2.26 -5.72 12.16
N SER A 29 -1.52 -4.84 12.83
CA SER A 29 -2.01 -4.05 13.97
C SER A 29 -3.09 -3.04 13.57
N GLU A 30 -3.10 -2.66 12.31
CA GLU A 30 -4.04 -1.72 11.69
C GLU A 30 -5.13 -2.44 10.86
N GLU A 31 -5.30 -3.75 11.08
CA GLU A 31 -6.28 -4.59 10.38
C GLU A 31 -6.10 -4.66 8.85
N MET A 32 -4.87 -4.46 8.37
CA MET A 32 -4.47 -4.60 6.97
C MET A 32 -3.58 -5.83 6.79
N TYR A 33 -3.97 -6.73 5.90
CA TYR A 33 -3.26 -7.99 5.68
C TYR A 33 -2.85 -8.11 4.22
N LEU A 34 -1.54 -8.09 3.96
CA LEU A 34 -1.01 -8.28 2.60
C LEU A 34 -1.34 -9.71 2.14
N GLU A 35 -2.11 -9.82 1.06
CA GLU A 35 -2.44 -11.11 0.45
C GLU A 35 -1.56 -11.39 -0.77
N HIS A 36 -1.34 -10.37 -1.59
CA HIS A 36 -0.62 -10.51 -2.84
C HIS A 36 0.22 -9.29 -3.19
N ILE A 37 1.30 -9.54 -3.93
CA ILE A 37 2.17 -8.54 -4.54
C ILE A 37 2.59 -9.02 -5.93
N TRP A 38 2.57 -8.13 -6.91
CA TRP A 38 2.93 -8.40 -8.29
C TRP A 38 3.71 -7.24 -8.90
N GLN A 39 4.65 -7.58 -9.77
CA GLN A 39 5.17 -6.64 -10.76
C GLN A 39 4.16 -6.57 -11.92
N ASN A 40 3.78 -5.37 -12.37
CA ASN A 40 2.96 -5.22 -13.56
C ASN A 40 3.78 -5.69 -14.78
N VAL A 41 3.21 -6.59 -15.58
CA VAL A 41 3.84 -7.11 -16.81
C VAL A 41 3.72 -6.15 -17.99
N ASP A 42 2.73 -5.26 -17.97
CA ASP A 42 2.52 -4.24 -19.00
C ASP A 42 3.29 -2.94 -18.68
N ASP A 43 3.72 -2.76 -17.43
CA ASP A 43 4.52 -1.62 -16.96
C ASP A 43 5.52 -2.09 -15.87
N GLU A 44 6.75 -2.42 -16.26
CA GLU A 44 7.79 -2.88 -15.33
C GLU A 44 8.16 -1.85 -14.24
N ASN A 45 7.69 -0.60 -14.36
CA ASN A 45 7.88 0.40 -13.31
C ASN A 45 6.75 0.38 -12.28
N GLU A 46 5.66 -0.36 -12.49
CA GLU A 46 4.51 -0.39 -11.61
C GLU A 46 4.42 -1.69 -10.80
N VAL A 47 4.35 -1.55 -9.48
CA VAL A 47 4.12 -2.66 -8.55
C VAL A 47 2.70 -2.55 -8.01
N LEU A 48 1.98 -3.67 -8.02
CA LEU A 48 0.64 -3.80 -7.46
C LEU A 48 0.67 -4.68 -6.22
N PHE A 49 -0.11 -4.33 -5.21
CA PHE A 49 -0.28 -5.16 -4.03
C PHE A 49 -1.71 -5.07 -3.49
N LEU A 50 -2.20 -6.22 -3.02
CA LEU A 50 -3.57 -6.39 -2.52
C LEU A 50 -3.54 -6.60 -1.01
N PHE A 51 -4.27 -5.75 -0.30
CA PHE A 51 -4.53 -5.91 1.11
C PHE A 51 -5.98 -6.34 1.33
N ARG A 52 -6.19 -7.36 2.16
CA ARG A 52 -7.47 -7.58 2.82
C ARG A 52 -7.60 -6.65 4.01
N ILE A 53 -8.77 -6.05 4.16
CA ILE A 53 -9.06 -5.10 5.24
C ILE A 53 -10.39 -5.43 5.93
N ASN A 54 -10.54 -4.97 7.17
CA ASN A 54 -11.78 -5.16 7.92
C ASN A 54 -12.80 -4.03 7.69
N SER A 55 -12.34 -2.80 7.39
CA SER A 55 -13.21 -1.62 7.23
C SER A 55 -12.63 -0.58 6.29
N ILE A 56 -13.33 -0.31 5.17
CA ILE A 56 -12.94 0.75 4.22
C ILE A 56 -12.85 2.12 4.91
N ALA A 57 -13.77 2.43 5.82
CA ALA A 57 -13.82 3.73 6.49
C ALA A 57 -12.61 3.94 7.41
N ASN A 58 -12.22 2.92 8.17
CA ASN A 58 -11.06 2.99 9.06
C ASN A 58 -9.77 3.06 8.25
N THR A 59 -9.63 2.22 7.23
CA THR A 59 -8.42 2.21 6.42
C THR A 59 -8.23 3.52 5.64
N LYS A 60 -9.30 4.15 5.13
CA LYS A 60 -9.20 5.48 4.52
C LYS A 60 -8.59 6.53 5.45
N LYS A 61 -9.02 6.56 6.71
CA LYS A 61 -8.48 7.50 7.73
C LYS A 61 -7.02 7.22 8.03
N LEU A 62 -6.66 5.95 8.17
CA LEU A 62 -5.27 5.53 8.41
C LEU A 62 -4.36 5.92 7.24
N ILE A 63 -4.72 5.53 6.02
CA ILE A 63 -3.93 5.83 4.83
C ILE A 63 -3.79 7.34 4.63
N GLN A 64 -4.84 8.12 4.86
CA GLN A 64 -4.76 9.57 4.81
C GLN A 64 -3.75 10.10 5.85
N LYS A 65 -3.79 9.61 7.09
CA LYS A 65 -2.83 10.00 8.14
C LYS A 65 -1.39 9.65 7.74
N LEU A 66 -1.15 8.45 7.22
CA LEU A 66 0.17 8.00 6.78
C LEU A 66 0.69 8.84 5.60
N HIS A 67 -0.14 9.07 4.59
CA HIS A 67 0.20 9.90 3.43
C HIS A 67 0.50 11.34 3.85
N SER A 68 -0.32 11.95 4.71
CA SER A 68 -0.07 13.30 5.22
C SER A 68 1.22 13.39 6.04
N SER A 69 1.54 12.36 6.85
CA SER A 69 2.80 12.30 7.59
C SER A 69 4.01 12.11 6.67
N ALA A 70 3.88 11.32 5.61
CA ALA A 70 4.95 11.14 4.64
C ALA A 70 5.22 12.44 3.86
N LEU A 71 4.17 13.15 3.45
CA LEU A 71 4.28 14.43 2.73
C LEU A 71 4.82 15.57 3.60
N SER A 72 4.53 15.57 4.90
CA SER A 72 5.09 16.60 5.80
C SER A 72 6.59 16.43 6.00
N GLN A 73 7.10 15.20 5.96
CA GLN A 73 8.53 14.89 6.05
C GLN A 73 9.23 15.06 4.69
N ASN A 74 8.58 14.65 3.61
CA ASN A 74 9.06 14.77 2.25
C ASN A 74 7.90 15.17 1.31
N PRO A 75 7.81 16.44 0.90
CA PRO A 75 6.76 16.91 -0.01
C PRO A 75 6.73 16.18 -1.36
N ASN A 76 7.83 15.55 -1.76
CA ASN A 76 7.96 14.78 -3.00
C ASN A 76 7.89 13.26 -2.73
N ALA A 77 7.32 12.83 -1.61
CA ALA A 77 7.16 11.42 -1.29
C ALA A 77 6.36 10.71 -2.39
N ASN A 78 6.89 9.59 -2.88
CA ASN A 78 6.20 8.73 -3.83
C ASN A 78 5.15 7.90 -3.08
N LEU A 79 3.88 8.28 -3.18
CA LEU A 79 2.77 7.64 -2.49
C LEU A 79 2.04 6.66 -3.40
N PRO A 80 1.55 5.53 -2.86
CA PRO A 80 0.76 4.60 -3.64
C PRO A 80 -0.61 5.19 -3.99
N THR A 81 -1.11 4.83 -5.17
CA THR A 81 -2.51 5.06 -5.54
C THR A 81 -3.36 3.94 -4.97
N MET A 82 -4.51 4.28 -4.39
CA MET A 82 -5.33 3.34 -3.62
C MET A 82 -6.72 3.19 -4.24
N ILE A 83 -7.08 1.97 -4.63
CA ILE A 83 -8.42 1.59 -5.08
C ILE A 83 -9.05 0.70 -4.01
N TYR A 84 -10.20 1.10 -3.48
CA TYR A 84 -10.96 0.36 -2.48
C TYR A 84 -12.00 -0.54 -3.17
N LEU A 85 -12.00 -1.82 -2.83
CA LEU A 85 -12.84 -2.86 -3.42
C LEU A 85 -13.77 -3.43 -2.34
N GLN A 86 -15.05 -3.67 -2.67
CA GLN A 86 -16.07 -4.17 -1.75
C GLN A 86 -16.76 -5.42 -2.29
#